data_AF-A0AAW3RVU8-F1
#
_entry.id   AF-A0AAW3RVU8-F1
#
_cell.length_a   1.000
_cell.length_b   1.000
_cell.length_c   1.000
_cell.angle_alpha   90.00
_cell.angle_beta   90.00
_cell.angle_gamma   90.00
#
_symmetry.space_group_name_H-M   'P 1'
#
loop_
_entity.id
_entity.type
_entity.pdbx_description
1 polymer ?
#
loop_
_entity_poly.entity_id
_entity_poly.type
_entity_poly.pdbx_seq_one_letter_code
_entity_poly.pdbx_strand_id
1 'polypeptide(L)'
;MTEKKMQHTTFHKKINFNKIIILDCLPENDYQTARHLHEKLSDKGFGSGICLLKVQDEKTFRDILQDIREMFNPELSIGFQPIIHIEAHGNPLSMELPDKSTISWNDLADDFRIINKLMGNQLITFVGTCHGYHFIYNNHTIKEFAPVYFCMAPLETISAGDIENSAIAFYESLFSTGNLTLSANLLDSSTFYTYNSDYMFHRAFHETMQKNHRGKALSLRREALITEAIKIMGENWKKMSPKDKRDYLKNARKLLDVSLKSKESLRTEFEKFSISYMGYINEDAFEEIWKHMNHNKQGKLY
;
A
#
# COMPACT_ATOMS: atom_id res chain seq x y z
N MET A 1 24.61 16.05 -13.89
CA MET A 1 23.20 16.14 -13.43
C MET A 1 22.97 14.95 -12.53
N THR A 2 22.87 15.20 -11.23
CA THR A 2 22.62 14.20 -10.20
C THR A 2 21.25 13.58 -10.43
N GLU A 3 21.21 12.26 -10.67
CA GLU A 3 19.98 11.48 -10.72
C GLU A 3 19.21 11.71 -9.41
N LYS A 4 18.02 12.30 -9.50
CA LYS A 4 17.02 12.11 -8.45
C LYS A 4 16.70 10.62 -8.46
N LYS A 5 17.33 9.83 -7.60
CA LYS A 5 16.73 8.58 -7.12
C LYS A 5 15.27 8.92 -6.80
N MET A 6 14.31 8.14 -7.30
CA MET A 6 12.92 8.22 -6.85
C MET A 6 12.94 8.20 -5.33
N GLN A 7 12.78 9.36 -4.71
CA GLN A 7 12.87 9.48 -3.27
C GLN A 7 11.62 8.79 -2.71
N HIS A 8 11.83 7.90 -1.75
CA HIS A 8 10.82 7.06 -1.11
C HIS A 8 9.67 7.86 -0.43
N THR A 9 9.73 9.19 -0.50
CA THR A 9 9.01 10.14 0.33
C THR A 9 8.30 11.24 -0.46
N THR A 10 8.26 11.18 -1.80
CA THR A 10 7.44 12.15 -2.56
C THR A 10 5.99 11.72 -2.54
N PHE A 11 5.19 12.37 -1.70
CA PHE A 11 3.75 12.13 -1.62
C PHE A 11 3.06 12.86 -2.77
N HIS A 12 2.31 12.11 -3.58
CA HIS A 12 1.53 12.68 -4.68
C HIS A 12 0.14 13.16 -4.24
N LYS A 13 -0.27 12.79 -3.01
CA LYS A 13 -1.51 13.26 -2.38
C LYS A 13 -1.24 14.32 -1.34
N LYS A 14 -2.07 15.36 -1.32
CA LYS A 14 -2.26 16.15 -0.10
C LYS A 14 -3.01 15.29 0.90
N ILE A 15 -2.31 14.91 1.96
CA ILE A 15 -2.88 14.11 3.02
C ILE A 15 -3.54 15.05 4.01
N ASN A 16 -4.77 14.73 4.36
CA ASN A 16 -5.52 15.40 5.41
C ASN A 16 -5.88 14.33 6.45
N PHE A 17 -5.82 14.71 7.72
CA PHE A 17 -6.31 13.89 8.83
C PHE A 17 -7.01 14.83 9.81
N ASN A 18 -8.00 14.31 10.54
CA ASN A 18 -8.73 15.08 11.54
C ASN A 18 -9.01 14.30 12.82
N LYS A 19 -8.59 13.03 12.89
CA LYS A 19 -8.70 12.20 14.08
C LYS A 19 -7.47 11.31 14.21
N ILE A 20 -7.01 11.07 15.43
CA ILE A 20 -6.15 9.93 15.78
C ILE A 20 -6.99 8.97 16.60
N ILE A 21 -6.99 7.70 16.19
CA ILE A 21 -7.60 6.62 16.95
C ILE A 21 -6.46 5.72 17.42
N ILE A 22 -6.20 5.73 18.72
CA ILE A 22 -5.20 4.90 19.39
C ILE A 22 -5.92 3.65 19.89
N LEU A 23 -5.56 2.50 19.33
CA LEU A 23 -5.97 1.18 19.81
C LEU A 23 -4.91 0.70 20.80
N ASP A 24 -5.28 0.71 22.07
CA ASP A 24 -4.45 0.25 23.17
C ASP A 24 -4.75 -1.22 23.44
N CYS A 25 -3.89 -2.08 22.90
CA CYS A 25 -3.94 -3.53 23.07
C CYS A 25 -2.92 -4.01 24.12
N LEU A 26 -2.43 -3.12 25.00
CA LEU A 26 -1.45 -3.48 26.02
C LEU A 26 -2.13 -4.02 27.29
N PRO A 27 -1.63 -5.11 27.89
CA PRO A 27 -2.03 -5.54 29.24
C PRO A 27 -1.82 -4.44 30.29
N GLU A 28 -2.68 -4.38 31.32
CA GLU A 28 -2.61 -3.36 32.40
C GLU A 28 -1.29 -3.36 33.19
N ASN A 29 -0.61 -4.50 33.23
CA ASN A 29 0.65 -4.67 33.97
C ASN A 29 1.89 -4.28 33.16
N ASP A 30 1.73 -3.89 31.90
CA ASP A 30 2.83 -3.46 31.03
C ASP A 30 3.09 -1.96 31.11
N TYR A 31 4.17 -1.52 30.47
CA TYR A 31 4.44 -0.10 30.29
C TYR A 31 3.41 0.51 29.34
N GLN A 32 2.53 1.38 29.87
CA GLN A 32 1.32 1.87 29.19
C GLN A 32 1.60 2.98 28.16
N THR A 33 2.37 2.67 27.12
CA THR A 33 2.84 3.64 26.12
C THR A 33 1.70 4.33 25.37
N ALA A 34 0.59 3.63 25.07
CA ALA A 34 -0.56 4.19 24.36
C ALA A 34 -1.28 5.25 25.19
N ARG A 35 -1.41 4.98 26.50
CA ARG A 35 -1.98 5.91 27.45
C ARG A 35 -1.09 7.13 27.63
N HIS A 36 0.21 6.95 27.80
CA HIS A 36 1.15 8.06 27.91
C HIS A 36 1.15 8.93 26.64
N LEU A 37 1.08 8.32 25.46
CA LEU A 37 0.96 9.02 24.18
C LEU A 37 -0.31 9.86 24.15
N HIS A 38 -1.46 9.26 24.50
CA HIS A 38 -2.74 9.96 24.55
C HIS A 38 -2.71 11.16 25.52
N GLU A 39 -2.20 10.96 26.74
CA GLU A 39 -2.10 12.00 27.77
C GLU A 39 -1.18 13.14 27.30
N LYS A 40 0.04 12.83 26.83
CA LYS A 40 0.99 13.83 26.34
C LYS A 40 0.45 14.65 25.17
N LEU A 41 -0.19 14.02 24.19
CA LEU A 41 -0.76 14.75 23.06
C LEU A 41 -1.99 15.58 23.48
N SER A 42 -2.79 15.09 24.44
CA SER A 42 -3.92 15.83 24.99
C SER A 42 -3.47 17.09 25.73
N ASP A 43 -2.43 17.00 26.56
CA ASP A 43 -1.85 18.12 27.30
C ASP A 43 -1.29 19.21 26.37
N LYS A 44 -0.87 18.82 25.16
CA LYS A 44 -0.42 19.76 24.11
C LYS A 44 -1.56 20.42 23.33
N GLY A 45 -2.82 20.17 23.71
CA GLY A 45 -4.01 20.82 23.14
C GLY A 45 -4.69 20.05 22.01
N PHE A 46 -4.31 18.79 21.76
CA PHE A 46 -4.90 17.98 20.69
C PHE A 46 -6.08 17.11 21.14
N GLY A 47 -6.55 17.24 22.39
CA GLY A 47 -7.49 16.30 23.02
C GLY A 47 -8.78 16.03 22.24
N SER A 48 -9.39 17.01 21.57
CA SER A 48 -10.62 16.78 20.78
C SER A 48 -10.38 15.92 19.53
N GLY A 49 -9.17 15.95 18.99
CA GLY A 49 -8.75 15.22 17.79
C GLY A 49 -8.25 13.80 18.06
N ILE A 50 -8.15 13.38 19.32
CA ILE A 50 -7.54 12.08 19.68
C ILE A 50 -8.60 11.23 20.39
N CYS A 51 -8.54 9.91 20.21
CA CYS A 51 -9.36 8.93 20.89
C CYS A 51 -8.46 7.78 21.33
N LEU A 52 -8.57 7.35 22.59
CA LEU A 52 -7.94 6.14 23.11
C LEU A 52 -9.01 5.07 23.34
N LEU A 53 -8.86 3.94 22.67
CA LEU A 53 -9.77 2.80 22.76
C LEU A 53 -9.00 1.59 23.31
N LYS A 54 -9.40 1.11 24.49
CA LYS A 54 -8.82 -0.09 25.07
C LYS A 54 -9.36 -1.34 24.38
N VAL A 55 -8.47 -2.25 24.00
CA VAL A 55 -8.78 -3.51 23.32
C VAL A 55 -8.32 -4.67 24.18
N GLN A 56 -9.25 -5.49 24.66
CA GLN A 56 -8.95 -6.61 25.55
C GLN A 56 -8.88 -7.96 24.82
N ASP A 57 -9.67 -8.11 23.76
CA ASP A 57 -9.85 -9.37 23.03
C ASP A 57 -10.11 -9.13 21.54
N GLU A 58 -10.04 -10.21 20.74
CA GLU A 58 -10.25 -10.14 19.29
C GLU A 58 -11.64 -9.58 18.94
N LYS A 59 -12.68 -9.93 19.71
CA LYS A 59 -14.04 -9.44 19.44
C LYS A 59 -14.07 -7.91 19.50
N THR A 60 -13.53 -7.33 20.56
CA THR A 60 -13.46 -5.88 20.76
C THR A 60 -12.66 -5.21 19.64
N PHE A 61 -11.54 -5.82 19.23
CA PHE A 61 -10.73 -5.33 18.11
C PHE A 61 -11.55 -5.26 16.81
N ARG A 62 -12.26 -6.33 16.46
CA ARG A 62 -13.09 -6.40 15.24
C ARG A 62 -14.29 -5.46 15.31
N ASP A 63 -14.93 -5.33 16.48
CA ASP A 63 -16.05 -4.41 16.69
C ASP A 63 -15.59 -2.96 16.46
N ILE A 64 -14.44 -2.54 17.00
CA ILE A 64 -13.89 -1.20 16.77
C ILE A 64 -13.59 -0.96 15.28
N LEU A 65 -13.00 -1.93 14.59
CA LEU A 65 -12.74 -1.80 13.17
C LEU A 65 -14.04 -1.76 12.36
N GLN A 66 -15.10 -2.42 12.81
CA GLN A 66 -16.42 -2.31 12.21
C GLN A 66 -17.02 -0.91 12.43
N ASP A 67 -16.94 -0.37 13.64
CA ASP A 67 -17.39 0.99 13.95
C ASP A 67 -16.67 2.03 13.07
N ILE A 68 -15.34 1.89 12.91
CA ILE A 68 -14.55 2.75 12.02
C ILE A 68 -15.05 2.67 10.58
N ARG A 69 -15.43 1.48 10.08
CA ARG A 69 -15.99 1.32 8.73
C ARG A 69 -17.32 2.03 8.60
N GLU A 70 -18.18 1.94 9.62
CA GLU A 70 -19.50 2.56 9.63
C GLU A 70 -19.44 4.10 9.62
N MET A 71 -18.37 4.70 10.15
CA MET A 71 -18.12 6.14 10.06
C MET A 71 -17.96 6.66 8.62
N PHE A 72 -17.70 5.78 7.64
CA PHE A 72 -17.64 6.13 6.22
C PHE A 72 -18.98 5.97 5.49
N ASN A 73 -20.07 5.72 6.21
CA ASN A 73 -21.41 5.71 5.62
C ASN A 73 -21.72 7.07 4.95
N PRO A 74 -22.01 7.11 3.64
CA PRO A 74 -22.31 8.35 2.91
C PRO A 74 -23.44 9.18 3.53
N GLU A 75 -24.39 8.55 4.23
CA GLU A 75 -25.51 9.23 4.88
C GLU A 75 -25.07 10.13 6.05
N LEU A 76 -23.93 9.83 6.68
CA LEU A 76 -23.43 10.60 7.81
C LEU A 76 -22.86 11.96 7.38
N SER A 77 -22.45 12.12 6.11
CA SER A 77 -21.83 13.35 5.59
C SER A 77 -20.63 13.87 6.41
N ILE A 78 -19.91 12.97 7.09
CA ILE A 78 -18.73 13.32 7.90
C ILE A 78 -17.48 13.24 7.03
N GLY A 79 -16.68 14.30 7.00
CA GLY A 79 -15.35 14.28 6.37
C GLY A 79 -14.32 13.55 7.23
N PHE A 80 -14.57 12.29 7.60
CA PHE A 80 -13.77 11.53 8.56
C PHE A 80 -12.46 11.02 7.92
N GLN A 81 -11.31 11.39 8.50
CA GLN A 81 -9.99 11.02 8.02
C GLN A 81 -9.07 10.66 9.20
N PRO A 82 -9.20 9.43 9.73
CA PRO A 82 -8.42 9.00 10.89
C PRO A 82 -7.00 8.59 10.50
N ILE A 83 -6.08 8.81 11.43
CA ILE A 83 -4.86 8.00 11.58
C ILE A 83 -5.18 6.90 12.58
N ILE A 84 -4.92 5.65 12.22
CA ILE A 84 -5.06 4.52 13.14
C ILE A 84 -3.68 4.22 13.74
N HIS A 85 -3.58 4.36 15.05
CA HIS A 85 -2.40 4.02 15.83
C HIS A 85 -2.69 2.75 16.62
N ILE A 86 -1.78 1.78 16.61
CA ILE A 86 -1.91 0.54 17.39
C ILE A 86 -0.69 0.41 18.29
N GLU A 87 -0.91 0.09 19.56
CA GLU A 87 0.15 -0.38 20.44
C GLU A 87 -0.23 -1.73 21.05
N ALA A 88 0.68 -2.68 20.93
CA ALA A 88 0.44 -4.07 21.26
C ALA A 88 1.77 -4.83 21.38
N HIS A 89 1.71 -6.06 21.89
CA HIS A 89 2.77 -7.04 21.67
C HIS A 89 2.67 -7.66 20.29
N GLY A 90 3.80 -8.11 19.77
CA GLY A 90 3.84 -8.76 18.47
C GLY A 90 5.03 -9.68 18.31
N ASN A 91 4.87 -10.61 17.37
CA ASN A 91 5.87 -11.57 16.96
C ASN A 91 5.88 -11.63 15.41
N PRO A 92 6.77 -12.40 14.76
CA PRO A 92 6.83 -12.46 13.30
C PRO A 92 5.55 -12.90 12.57
N LEU A 93 4.56 -13.50 13.26
CA LEU A 93 3.34 -14.06 12.70
C LEU A 93 2.08 -13.23 13.01
N SER A 94 2.02 -12.61 14.19
CA SER A 94 0.81 -11.95 14.69
C SER A 94 1.07 -10.87 15.73
N MET A 95 0.04 -10.06 15.93
CA MET A 95 -0.15 -9.23 17.12
C MET A 95 -0.85 -10.06 18.22
N GLU A 96 -0.43 -9.88 19.47
CA GLU A 96 -1.07 -10.50 20.63
C GLU A 96 -1.93 -9.47 21.39
N LEU A 97 -3.13 -9.87 21.79
CA LEU A 97 -4.06 -9.07 22.58
C LEU A 97 -3.98 -9.45 24.08
N PRO A 98 -4.51 -8.62 25.01
CA PRO A 98 -4.39 -8.87 26.44
C PRO A 98 -4.93 -10.23 26.92
N ASP A 99 -6.03 -10.72 26.33
CA ASP A 99 -6.62 -12.03 26.60
C ASP A 99 -5.84 -13.23 26.01
N LYS A 100 -4.70 -12.98 25.35
CA LYS A 100 -3.86 -13.94 24.62
C LYS A 100 -4.44 -14.44 23.31
N SER A 101 -5.58 -13.91 22.86
CA SER A 101 -5.96 -14.05 21.45
C SER A 101 -4.96 -13.30 20.56
N THR A 102 -4.90 -13.67 19.28
CA THR A 102 -3.93 -13.11 18.34
C THR A 102 -4.59 -12.70 17.04
N ILE A 103 -4.18 -11.57 16.48
CA ILE A 103 -4.57 -11.15 15.13
C ILE A 103 -3.39 -11.39 14.20
N SER A 104 -3.57 -12.24 13.18
CA SER A 104 -2.49 -12.48 12.22
C SER A 104 -2.18 -11.21 11.42
N TRP A 105 -0.94 -11.07 10.98
CA TRP A 105 -0.55 -9.95 10.13
C TRP A 105 -1.33 -9.89 8.80
N ASN A 106 -1.82 -11.03 8.30
CA ASN A 106 -2.66 -11.06 7.10
C ASN A 106 -4.07 -10.56 7.40
N ASP A 107 -4.66 -10.96 8.52
CA ASP A 107 -5.99 -10.48 8.91
C ASP A 107 -5.99 -8.96 9.14
N LEU A 108 -4.92 -8.43 9.75
CA LEU A 108 -4.76 -6.99 9.92
C LEU A 108 -4.66 -6.25 8.57
N ALA A 109 -3.90 -6.81 7.62
CA ALA A 109 -3.79 -6.24 6.28
C ALA A 109 -5.14 -6.27 5.53
N ASP A 110 -5.92 -7.34 5.69
CA ASP A 110 -7.25 -7.50 5.11
C ASP A 110 -8.24 -6.49 5.67
N ASP A 111 -8.29 -6.32 6.99
CA ASP A 111 -9.12 -5.32 7.63
C ASP A 111 -8.76 -3.90 7.19
N PHE A 112 -7.47 -3.55 7.21
CA PHE A 112 -7.01 -2.23 6.79
C PHE A 112 -7.27 -1.98 5.30
N ARG A 113 -7.16 -2.99 4.44
CA ARG A 113 -7.49 -2.87 3.01
C ARG A 113 -8.93 -2.43 2.79
N ILE A 114 -9.87 -2.95 3.59
CA ILE A 114 -11.29 -2.56 3.52
C ILE A 114 -11.44 -1.08 3.89
N ILE A 115 -10.86 -0.67 5.02
CA ILE A 115 -10.92 0.73 5.49
C ILE A 115 -10.22 1.67 4.50
N ASN A 116 -9.04 1.32 4.02
CA ASN A 116 -8.28 2.12 3.07
C ASN A 116 -9.02 2.31 1.75
N LYS A 117 -9.78 1.30 1.32
CA LYS A 117 -10.65 1.41 0.14
C LYS A 117 -11.77 2.42 0.35
N LEU A 118 -12.42 2.41 1.53
CA LEU A 118 -13.42 3.42 1.90
C LEU A 118 -12.82 4.83 1.95
N MET A 119 -11.57 4.94 2.39
CA MET A 119 -10.80 6.20 2.43
C MET A 119 -10.20 6.62 1.09
N GLY A 120 -10.44 5.90 -0.02
CA GLY A 120 -9.87 6.25 -1.32
C GLY A 120 -8.34 6.19 -1.36
N ASN A 121 -7.76 5.18 -0.71
CA ASN A 121 -6.32 5.01 -0.52
C ASN A 121 -5.67 6.21 0.17
N GLN A 122 -6.14 6.54 1.37
CA GLN A 122 -5.62 7.63 2.21
C GLN A 122 -5.39 7.21 3.68
N LEU A 123 -5.57 5.93 4.03
CA LEU A 123 -5.40 5.46 5.40
C LEU A 123 -3.92 5.55 5.82
N ILE A 124 -3.67 6.22 6.93
CA ILE A 124 -2.35 6.29 7.56
C ILE A 124 -2.37 5.43 8.81
N THR A 125 -1.33 4.63 9.01
CA THR A 125 -1.18 3.83 10.23
C THR A 125 0.17 4.03 10.90
N PHE A 126 0.17 4.03 12.22
CA PHE A 126 1.36 3.89 13.05
C PHE A 126 1.18 2.63 13.90
N VAL A 127 2.05 1.63 13.72
CA VAL A 127 1.94 0.36 14.45
C VAL A 127 3.14 0.25 15.39
N GLY A 128 2.94 0.66 16.64
CA GLY A 128 3.89 0.59 17.75
C GLY A 128 3.94 -0.81 18.34
N THR A 129 4.39 -1.78 17.56
CA THR A 129 4.41 -3.20 17.94
C THR A 129 5.65 -3.88 17.35
N CYS A 130 6.30 -4.75 18.12
CA CYS A 130 7.38 -5.61 17.60
C CYS A 130 6.91 -6.35 16.35
N HIS A 131 7.73 -6.36 15.29
CA HIS A 131 7.38 -6.95 13.99
C HIS A 131 6.12 -6.36 13.34
N GLY A 132 5.64 -5.18 13.77
CA GLY A 132 4.43 -4.56 13.25
C GLY A 132 4.46 -4.32 11.73
N TYR A 133 5.63 -4.16 11.11
CA TYR A 133 5.74 -3.98 9.66
C TYR A 133 5.40 -5.25 8.86
N HIS A 134 5.28 -6.42 9.52
CA HIS A 134 5.01 -7.68 8.85
C HIS A 134 3.65 -7.73 8.13
N PHE A 135 2.64 -6.94 8.55
CA PHE A 135 1.37 -6.87 7.79
C PHE A 135 1.56 -6.27 6.40
N ILE A 136 2.54 -5.38 6.21
CA ILE A 136 2.93 -4.88 4.88
C ILE A 136 3.87 -5.87 4.19
N TYR A 137 4.90 -6.33 4.90
CA TYR A 137 5.94 -7.18 4.32
C TYR A 137 5.39 -8.49 3.74
N ASN A 138 4.47 -9.14 4.47
CA ASN A 138 3.84 -10.40 4.04
C ASN A 138 2.81 -10.20 2.92
N ASN A 139 2.26 -8.99 2.77
CA ASN A 139 1.21 -8.64 1.81
C ASN A 139 1.73 -7.74 0.68
N HIS A 140 3.01 -7.89 0.32
CA HIS A 140 3.69 -7.06 -0.68
C HIS A 140 3.30 -7.43 -2.13
N THR A 141 2.07 -7.10 -2.54
CA THR A 141 1.53 -7.37 -3.87
C THR A 141 0.81 -6.16 -4.46
N ILE A 142 0.83 -5.98 -5.79
CA ILE A 142 0.00 -4.97 -6.50
C ILE A 142 -1.28 -5.54 -7.13
N LYS A 143 -1.59 -6.81 -6.84
CA LYS A 143 -2.76 -7.51 -7.39
C LYS A 143 -4.04 -7.32 -6.58
N GLU A 144 -3.91 -6.79 -5.38
CA GLU A 144 -5.00 -6.54 -4.45
C GLU A 144 -4.98 -5.07 -4.08
N PHE A 145 -6.05 -4.51 -3.50
CA PHE A 145 -6.01 -3.12 -3.05
C PHE A 145 -4.94 -2.92 -1.95
N ALA A 146 -4.32 -1.75 -1.87
CA ALA A 146 -3.29 -1.49 -0.87
C ALA A 146 -3.90 -1.54 0.56
N PRO A 147 -3.26 -2.22 1.54
CA PRO A 147 -3.75 -2.25 2.91
C PRO A 147 -3.88 -0.87 3.53
N VAL A 148 -2.95 0.03 3.21
CA VAL A 148 -2.88 1.40 3.74
C VAL A 148 -2.29 2.31 2.66
N TYR A 149 -2.43 3.62 2.81
CA TYR A 149 -1.69 4.59 2.01
C TYR A 149 -0.27 4.79 2.53
N PHE A 150 -0.13 4.97 3.85
CA PHE A 150 1.16 5.16 4.50
C PHE A 150 1.20 4.41 5.83
N CYS A 151 2.33 3.75 6.12
CA CYS A 151 2.53 3.04 7.38
C CYS A 151 3.91 3.33 7.95
N MET A 152 3.98 3.43 9.28
CA MET A 152 5.21 3.41 10.06
C MET A 152 5.12 2.28 11.08
N ALA A 153 6.09 1.37 11.05
CA ALA A 153 6.12 0.24 11.99
C ALA A 153 7.53 -0.36 12.11
N PRO A 154 7.87 -0.99 13.25
CA PRO A 154 9.09 -1.77 13.39
C PRO A 154 9.09 -3.03 12.53
N LEU A 155 10.21 -3.35 11.87
CA LEU A 155 10.36 -4.65 11.19
C LEU A 155 10.70 -5.77 12.19
N GLU A 156 11.47 -5.44 13.21
CA GLU A 156 11.96 -6.37 14.22
C GLU A 156 11.45 -5.97 15.62
N THR A 157 12.11 -6.47 16.66
CA THR A 157 11.85 -6.05 18.03
C THR A 157 12.27 -4.61 18.28
N ILE A 158 11.55 -3.93 19.15
CA ILE A 158 11.80 -2.54 19.56
C ILE A 158 11.45 -2.39 21.04
N SER A 159 12.12 -1.48 21.76
CA SER A 159 11.77 -1.21 23.15
C SER A 159 10.51 -0.34 23.25
N ALA A 160 9.72 -0.53 24.32
CA ALA A 160 8.53 0.30 24.55
C ALA A 160 8.88 1.80 24.68
N GLY A 161 10.02 2.13 25.30
CA GLY A 161 10.50 3.51 25.38
C GLY A 161 10.80 4.13 24.02
N ASP A 162 11.38 3.35 23.10
CA ASP A 162 11.65 3.83 21.74
C ASP A 162 10.37 4.00 20.92
N ILE A 163 9.37 3.13 21.09
CA ILE A 163 8.03 3.30 20.51
C ILE A 163 7.42 4.62 20.99
N GLU A 164 7.35 4.83 22.31
CA GLU A 164 6.74 6.01 22.91
C GLU A 164 7.41 7.30 22.41
N ASN A 165 8.73 7.37 22.51
CA ASN A 165 9.50 8.54 22.09
C ASN A 165 9.33 8.84 20.60
N SER A 166 9.33 7.79 19.76
CA SER A 166 9.17 7.93 18.30
C SER A 166 7.77 8.38 17.93
N ALA A 167 6.73 7.82 18.54
CA ALA A 167 5.35 8.21 18.31
C ALA A 167 5.10 9.68 18.71
N ILE A 168 5.61 10.09 19.88
CA ILE A 168 5.52 11.48 20.34
C ILE A 168 6.21 12.42 19.34
N ALA A 169 7.48 12.15 19.00
CA ALA A 169 8.22 12.99 18.07
C ALA A 169 7.53 13.11 16.70
N PHE A 170 7.00 12.00 16.20
CA PHE A 170 6.23 11.94 14.96
C PHE A 170 4.99 12.83 15.02
N TYR A 171 4.12 12.65 16.01
CA TYR A 171 2.85 13.38 16.08
C TYR A 171 3.03 14.86 16.39
N GLU A 172 3.99 15.22 17.24
CA GLU A 172 4.31 16.63 17.52
C GLU A 172 4.75 17.35 16.26
N SER A 173 5.64 16.73 15.48
CA SER A 173 6.04 17.26 14.18
C SER A 173 4.86 17.33 13.21
N LEU A 174 4.03 16.27 13.17
CA LEU A 174 2.93 16.18 12.22
C LEU A 174 1.90 17.26 12.48
N PHE A 175 1.55 17.51 13.73
CA PHE A 175 0.61 18.54 14.11
C PHE A 175 1.17 19.95 13.94
N SER A 176 2.46 20.15 14.22
CA SER A 176 3.09 21.46 14.10
C SER A 176 3.30 21.88 12.64
N THR A 177 3.57 20.93 11.75
CA THR A 177 3.99 21.21 10.38
C THR A 177 2.96 20.82 9.32
N GLY A 178 2.03 19.92 9.65
CA GLY A 178 1.15 19.26 8.68
C GLY A 178 1.90 18.39 7.66
N ASN A 179 3.20 18.13 7.85
CA ASN A 179 4.06 17.48 6.86
C ASN A 179 4.40 16.05 7.28
N LEU A 180 3.70 15.08 6.68
CA LEU A 180 3.91 13.66 6.96
C LEU A 180 5.33 13.19 6.65
N THR A 181 5.94 13.67 5.56
CA THR A 181 7.32 13.32 5.20
C THR A 181 8.30 13.75 6.27
N LEU A 182 8.18 15.00 6.70
CA LEU A 182 9.06 15.59 7.69
C LEU A 182 8.95 14.82 9.00
N SER A 183 7.72 14.51 9.43
CA SER A 183 7.49 13.72 10.65
C SER A 183 8.01 12.29 10.56
N ALA A 184 7.78 11.60 9.44
CA ALA A 184 8.27 10.24 9.25
C ALA A 184 9.80 10.16 9.21
N ASN A 185 10.47 11.21 8.71
CA ASN A 185 11.95 11.30 8.70
C ASN A 185 12.56 11.50 10.09
N LEU A 186 11.76 11.79 11.13
CA LEU A 186 12.25 11.84 12.52
C LEU A 186 12.38 10.45 13.14
N LEU A 187 11.74 9.44 12.54
CA LEU A 187 11.82 8.06 13.02
C LEU A 187 13.20 7.50 12.70
N ASP A 188 13.75 6.72 13.63
CA ASP A 188 15.01 6.03 13.41
C ASP A 188 14.82 4.94 12.34
N SER A 189 15.40 5.17 11.16
CA SER A 189 15.34 4.26 10.02
C SER A 189 16.00 2.89 10.25
N SER A 190 16.75 2.71 11.36
CA SER A 190 17.30 1.41 11.75
C SER A 190 16.27 0.52 12.45
N THR A 191 15.20 1.11 13.00
CA THR A 191 14.15 0.41 13.75
C THR A 191 12.80 0.51 13.06
N PHE A 192 12.41 1.71 12.62
CA PHE A 192 11.15 1.97 11.93
C PHE A 192 11.28 1.90 10.42
N TYR A 193 10.37 1.14 9.82
CA TYR A 193 10.18 1.06 8.38
C TYR A 193 8.96 1.87 7.98
N THR A 194 9.08 2.54 6.83
CA THR A 194 7.99 3.31 6.24
C THR A 194 7.53 2.67 4.94
N TYR A 195 6.22 2.60 4.75
CA TYR A 195 5.59 2.15 3.52
C TYR A 195 4.74 3.28 2.92
N ASN A 196 4.77 3.41 1.59
CA ASN A 196 3.90 4.29 0.82
C ASN A 196 3.33 3.51 -0.39
N SER A 197 2.01 3.50 -0.55
CA SER A 197 1.38 2.70 -1.61
C SER A 197 1.68 3.22 -3.01
N ASP A 198 1.72 4.54 -3.25
CA ASP A 198 2.08 5.09 -4.55
C ASP A 198 3.49 4.67 -4.97
N TYR A 199 4.46 4.83 -4.07
CA TYR A 199 5.84 4.43 -4.32
C TYR A 199 5.96 2.93 -4.57
N MET A 200 5.29 2.10 -3.76
CA MET A 200 5.28 0.66 -3.96
C MET A 200 4.71 0.31 -5.33
N PHE A 201 3.56 0.88 -5.70
CA PHE A 201 2.94 0.64 -6.99
C PHE A 201 3.88 0.99 -8.14
N HIS A 202 4.40 2.22 -8.14
CA HIS A 202 5.27 2.71 -9.22
C HIS A 202 6.50 1.83 -9.37
N ARG A 203 7.14 1.47 -8.26
CA ARG A 203 8.33 0.61 -8.26
C ARG A 203 8.01 -0.80 -8.77
N ALA A 204 7.01 -1.46 -8.20
CA ALA A 204 6.64 -2.82 -8.57
C ALA A 204 6.17 -2.91 -10.03
N PHE A 205 5.37 -1.94 -10.49
CA PHE A 205 4.95 -1.86 -11.88
C PHE A 205 6.14 -1.64 -12.79
N HIS A 206 6.98 -0.64 -12.52
CA HIS A 206 8.18 -0.36 -13.30
C HIS A 206 9.11 -1.58 -13.42
N GLU A 207 9.44 -2.24 -12.31
CA GLU A 207 10.29 -3.44 -12.32
C GLU A 207 9.66 -4.60 -13.10
N THR A 208 8.34 -4.82 -12.94
CA THR A 208 7.59 -5.84 -13.68
C THR A 208 7.61 -5.55 -15.17
N MET A 209 7.44 -4.29 -15.57
CA MET A 209 7.42 -3.90 -16.97
C MET A 209 8.81 -4.02 -17.59
N GLN A 210 9.87 -3.58 -16.89
CA GLN A 210 11.25 -3.77 -17.36
C GLN A 210 11.58 -5.24 -17.58
N LYS A 211 11.18 -6.13 -16.66
CA LYS A 211 11.46 -7.58 -16.76
C LYS A 211 10.59 -8.29 -17.81
N ASN A 212 9.30 -7.97 -17.87
CA ASN A 212 8.33 -8.77 -18.62
C ASN A 212 7.91 -8.20 -19.98
N HIS A 213 8.21 -6.94 -20.29
CA HIS A 213 7.80 -6.29 -21.55
C HIS A 213 8.94 -6.21 -22.58
N ARG A 214 9.93 -7.10 -22.46
CA ARG A 214 11.07 -7.21 -23.39
C ARG A 214 11.42 -8.66 -23.67
N GLY A 215 12.12 -8.89 -24.78
CA GLY A 215 12.74 -10.17 -25.12
C GLY A 215 11.81 -11.39 -25.08
N LYS A 216 12.28 -12.47 -24.43
CA LYS A 216 11.57 -13.76 -24.33
C LYS A 216 10.22 -13.65 -23.62
N ALA A 217 10.14 -12.85 -22.55
CA ALA A 217 8.90 -12.68 -21.78
C ALA A 217 7.79 -12.03 -22.62
N LEU A 218 8.12 -10.98 -23.39
CA LEU A 218 7.17 -10.35 -24.31
C LEU A 218 6.71 -11.32 -25.40
N SER A 219 7.62 -12.15 -25.92
CA SER A 219 7.27 -13.19 -26.90
C SER A 219 6.31 -14.23 -26.31
N LEU A 220 6.51 -14.65 -25.06
CA LEU A 220 5.59 -15.58 -24.38
C LEU A 220 4.21 -14.95 -24.15
N ARG A 221 4.17 -13.69 -23.69
CA ARG A 221 2.92 -12.92 -23.54
C ARG A 221 2.15 -12.83 -24.86
N ARG A 222 2.86 -12.56 -25.97
CA ARG A 222 2.25 -12.52 -27.32
C ARG A 222 1.60 -13.86 -27.69
N GLU A 223 2.30 -14.97 -27.52
CA GLU A 223 1.75 -16.29 -27.87
C GLU A 223 0.59 -16.70 -26.93
N ALA A 224 0.63 -16.29 -25.66
CA ALA A 224 -0.48 -16.51 -24.72
C ALA A 224 -1.77 -15.78 -25.16
N LEU A 225 -1.66 -14.50 -25.54
CA LEU A 225 -2.80 -13.72 -26.05
C LEU A 225 -3.36 -14.29 -27.35
N ILE A 226 -2.50 -14.76 -28.26
CA ILE A 226 -2.94 -15.44 -29.49
C ILE A 226 -3.70 -16.72 -29.15
N THR A 227 -3.20 -17.49 -28.18
CA THR A 227 -3.85 -18.72 -27.71
C THR A 227 -5.23 -18.45 -27.10
N GLU A 228 -5.34 -17.39 -26.31
CA GLU A 228 -6.62 -16.97 -25.72
C GLU A 228 -7.62 -16.52 -26.80
N ALA A 229 -7.18 -15.70 -27.77
CA ALA A 229 -8.00 -15.31 -28.91
C ALA A 229 -8.50 -16.53 -29.71
N ILE A 230 -7.63 -17.53 -29.94
CA ILE A 230 -8.00 -18.79 -30.60
C ILE A 230 -9.08 -19.54 -29.80
N LYS A 231 -8.96 -19.59 -28.46
CA LYS A 231 -9.98 -20.22 -27.60
C LYS A 231 -11.33 -19.51 -27.74
N ILE A 232 -11.32 -18.17 -27.74
CA ILE A 232 -12.53 -17.34 -27.91
C ILE A 232 -13.18 -17.60 -29.29
N MET A 233 -12.38 -17.76 -30.35
CA MET A 233 -12.89 -18.06 -31.69
C MET A 233 -13.56 -19.44 -31.81
N GLY A 234 -13.20 -20.41 -30.95
CA GLY A 234 -13.86 -21.71 -30.84
C GLY A 234 -14.01 -22.44 -32.19
N GLU A 235 -15.27 -22.73 -32.56
CA GLU A 235 -15.60 -23.45 -33.80
C GLU A 235 -15.18 -22.73 -35.09
N ASN A 236 -15.16 -21.40 -35.07
CA ASN A 236 -14.72 -20.62 -36.23
C ASN A 236 -13.25 -20.91 -36.54
N TRP A 237 -12.40 -20.99 -35.51
CA TRP A 237 -11.01 -21.39 -35.68
C TRP A 237 -10.88 -22.80 -36.26
N LYS A 238 -11.67 -23.77 -35.77
CA LYS A 238 -11.61 -25.16 -36.24
C LYS A 238 -11.89 -25.27 -37.74
N LYS A 239 -12.92 -24.56 -38.22
CA LYS A 239 -13.37 -24.54 -39.63
C LYS A 239 -12.42 -23.85 -40.61
N MET A 240 -11.46 -23.04 -40.13
CA MET A 240 -10.50 -22.35 -41.00
C MET A 240 -9.55 -23.32 -41.70
N SER A 241 -9.21 -23.01 -42.95
CA SER A 241 -8.23 -23.78 -43.71
C SER A 241 -6.83 -23.68 -43.10
N PRO A 242 -5.91 -24.63 -43.37
CA PRO A 242 -4.53 -24.54 -42.92
C PRO A 242 -3.82 -23.26 -43.39
N LYS A 243 -4.19 -22.72 -44.56
CA LYS A 243 -3.64 -21.47 -45.07
C LYS A 243 -4.11 -20.29 -44.23
N ASP A 244 -5.42 -20.20 -43.97
CA ASP A 244 -6.00 -19.08 -43.22
C ASP A 244 -5.53 -19.06 -41.76
N LYS A 245 -5.34 -20.25 -41.14
CA LYS A 245 -4.74 -20.35 -39.80
C LYS A 245 -3.32 -19.80 -39.77
N ARG A 246 -2.48 -20.13 -40.76
CA ARG A 246 -1.11 -19.60 -40.85
C ARG A 246 -1.10 -18.10 -41.06
N ASP A 247 -1.94 -17.60 -41.96
CA ASP A 247 -2.03 -16.17 -42.27
C ASP A 247 -2.55 -15.39 -41.05
N TYR A 248 -3.55 -15.91 -40.34
CA TYR A 248 -4.02 -15.36 -39.07
C TYR A 248 -2.90 -15.26 -38.04
N LEU A 249 -2.19 -16.35 -37.75
CA LEU A 249 -1.11 -16.35 -36.76
C LEU A 249 0.00 -15.36 -37.12
N LYS A 250 0.37 -15.29 -38.40
CA LYS A 250 1.37 -14.33 -38.91
C LYS A 250 0.93 -12.90 -38.69
N ASN A 251 -0.32 -12.58 -39.04
CA ASN A 251 -0.87 -11.25 -38.90
C ASN A 251 -1.04 -10.86 -37.41
N ALA A 252 -1.55 -11.78 -36.58
CA ALA A 252 -1.71 -11.58 -35.16
C ALA A 252 -0.37 -11.30 -34.47
N ARG A 253 0.68 -12.07 -34.79
CA ARG A 253 2.03 -11.83 -34.26
C ARG A 253 2.57 -10.46 -34.65
N LYS A 254 2.41 -10.07 -35.93
CA LYS A 254 2.86 -8.76 -36.43
C LYS A 254 2.14 -7.61 -35.73
N LEU A 255 0.82 -7.72 -35.59
CA LEU A 255 0.00 -6.70 -34.93
C LEU A 255 0.38 -6.58 -33.45
N LEU A 256 0.49 -7.70 -32.74
CA LEU A 256 0.85 -7.72 -31.31
C LEU A 256 2.28 -7.27 -31.03
N ASP A 257 3.22 -7.49 -31.96
CA ASP A 257 4.59 -7.00 -31.78
C ASP A 257 4.68 -5.46 -31.74
N VAL A 258 3.79 -4.79 -32.47
CA VAL A 258 3.65 -3.33 -32.45
C VAL A 258 2.82 -2.90 -31.26
N SER A 259 1.64 -3.49 -31.05
CA SER A 259 0.71 -3.03 -30.02
C SER A 259 1.26 -3.22 -28.61
N LEU A 260 1.87 -4.36 -28.29
CA LEU A 260 2.38 -4.65 -26.93
C LEU A 260 3.60 -3.79 -26.55
N LYS A 261 4.23 -3.11 -27.51
CA LYS A 261 5.34 -2.16 -27.28
C LYS A 261 4.87 -0.70 -27.30
N SER A 262 3.60 -0.47 -27.61
CA SER A 262 3.04 0.88 -27.68
C SER A 262 2.88 1.47 -26.29
N LYS A 263 2.92 2.81 -26.22
CA LYS A 263 2.59 3.56 -25.00
C LYS A 263 1.19 3.19 -24.51
N GLU A 264 0.25 3.05 -25.45
CA GLU A 264 -1.15 2.75 -25.13
C GLU A 264 -1.33 1.39 -24.46
N SER A 265 -0.66 0.35 -24.95
CA SER A 265 -0.74 -0.96 -24.29
C SER A 265 -0.15 -0.94 -22.88
N LEU A 266 0.91 -0.17 -22.66
CA LEU A 266 1.47 -0.01 -21.31
C LEU A 266 0.50 0.80 -20.42
N ARG A 267 -0.13 1.83 -20.99
CA ARG A 267 -1.13 2.67 -20.33
C ARG A 267 -2.29 1.83 -19.82
N THR A 268 -2.88 1.00 -20.67
CA THR A 268 -4.00 0.13 -20.28
C THR A 268 -3.63 -0.79 -19.12
N GLU A 269 -2.42 -1.36 -19.12
CA GLU A 269 -1.96 -2.20 -18.01
C GLU A 269 -1.73 -1.37 -16.74
N PHE A 270 -1.10 -0.20 -16.88
CA PHE A 270 -0.88 0.71 -15.76
C PHE A 270 -2.20 1.12 -15.11
N GLU A 271 -3.17 1.59 -15.90
CA GLU A 271 -4.49 1.99 -15.43
C GLU A 271 -5.20 0.85 -14.72
N LYS A 272 -5.19 -0.36 -15.30
CA LYS A 272 -5.80 -1.55 -14.69
C LYS A 272 -5.22 -1.83 -13.30
N PHE A 273 -3.89 -1.93 -13.19
CA PHE A 273 -3.26 -2.25 -11.90
C PHE A 273 -3.33 -1.06 -10.93
N SER A 274 -3.26 0.18 -11.42
CA SER A 274 -3.33 1.40 -10.62
C SER A 274 -4.70 1.56 -9.97
N ILE A 275 -5.78 1.38 -10.75
CA ILE A 275 -7.16 1.39 -10.23
C ILE A 275 -7.35 0.25 -9.24
N SER A 276 -6.85 -0.96 -9.55
CA SER A 276 -7.02 -2.12 -8.65
C SER A 276 -6.27 -1.98 -7.33
N TYR A 277 -5.07 -1.39 -7.35
CA TYR A 277 -4.20 -1.28 -6.18
C TYR A 277 -4.46 -0.01 -5.37
N MET A 278 -4.57 1.13 -6.04
CA MET A 278 -4.66 2.45 -5.40
C MET A 278 -6.05 3.07 -5.49
N GLY A 279 -6.92 2.59 -6.39
CA GLY A 279 -8.25 3.17 -6.62
C GLY A 279 -8.26 4.40 -7.54
N TYR A 280 -7.12 4.80 -8.10
CA TYR A 280 -6.99 5.95 -8.99
C TYR A 280 -5.80 5.80 -9.94
N ILE A 281 -5.65 6.74 -10.89
CA ILE A 281 -4.55 6.78 -11.87
C ILE A 281 -3.68 8.00 -11.59
N ASN A 282 -2.36 7.81 -11.53
CA ASN A 282 -1.37 8.89 -11.48
C ASN A 282 -0.71 9.05 -12.86
N GLU A 283 -1.20 10.01 -13.64
CA GLU A 283 -0.73 10.28 -15.01
C GLU A 283 0.74 10.69 -15.04
N ASP A 284 1.18 11.53 -14.11
CA ASP A 284 2.57 11.99 -14.04
C ASP A 284 3.53 10.82 -13.81
N ALA A 285 3.15 9.90 -12.92
CA ALA A 285 3.93 8.69 -12.66
C ALA A 285 3.97 7.75 -13.87
N PHE A 286 2.86 7.61 -14.60
CA PHE A 286 2.85 6.85 -15.85
C PHE A 286 3.81 7.45 -16.88
N GLU A 287 3.79 8.77 -17.07
CA GLU A 287 4.70 9.47 -17.98
C GLU A 287 6.17 9.30 -17.57
N GLU A 288 6.47 9.33 -16.27
CA GLU A 288 7.81 9.06 -15.74
C GLU A 288 8.28 7.63 -16.05
N ILE A 289 7.45 6.63 -15.76
CA ILE A 289 7.74 5.22 -16.08
C ILE A 289 7.96 5.04 -17.58
N TRP A 290 7.11 5.63 -18.42
CA TRP A 290 7.22 5.56 -19.88
C TRP A 290 8.53 6.18 -20.39
N LYS A 291 8.93 7.34 -19.83
CA LYS A 291 10.22 7.98 -20.15
C LYS A 291 11.38 7.07 -19.76
N HIS A 292 11.41 6.56 -18.53
CA HIS A 292 12.46 5.64 -18.08
C HIS A 292 12.57 4.38 -18.95
N MET A 293 11.44 3.79 -19.31
CA MET A 293 11.41 2.62 -20.20
C MET A 293 11.94 2.90 -21.61
N ASN A 294 11.83 4.13 -22.13
CA ASN A 294 12.35 4.50 -23.45
C ASN A 294 13.80 5.00 -23.42
N HIS A 295 14.22 5.68 -22.36
CA HIS A 295 15.64 6.03 -22.17
C HIS A 295 16.51 4.77 -22.05
N ASN A 296 16.02 3.72 -21.40
CA ASN A 296 16.65 2.39 -21.35
C ASN A 296 16.62 1.61 -22.69
N LYS A 297 16.24 2.22 -23.82
CA LYS A 297 16.48 1.69 -25.18
C LYS A 297 17.82 2.15 -25.78
N GLN A 298 18.47 3.17 -25.20
CA GLN A 298 19.77 3.69 -25.68
C GLN A 298 21.00 2.98 -25.07
N GLY A 299 20.83 1.82 -24.44
CA GLY A 299 21.95 0.94 -24.14
C GLY A 299 22.90 1.44 -23.04
N LYS A 300 22.37 2.08 -22.00
CA LYS A 300 23.09 2.11 -20.72
C LYS A 300 22.33 1.27 -19.72
N LEU A 301 22.86 0.07 -19.49
CA LEU A 301 22.60 -0.72 -18.29
C LEU A 301 22.94 0.16 -17.09
N TYR A 302 21.92 0.51 -16.31
CA TYR A 302 22.04 1.06 -14.97
C TYR A 302 21.16 0.20 -14.06
#